data_AF-A0A261XZC2-F1
#
_entry.id   AF-A0A261XZC2-F1
#
_cell.length_a   1.000
_cell.length_b   1.000
_cell.length_c   1.000
_cell.angle_alpha   90.00
_cell.angle_beta   90.00
_cell.angle_gamma   90.00
#
_symmetry.space_group_name_H-M   'P 1'
#
loop_
_entity.id
_entity.type
_entity.pdbx_description
1 polymer ?
#
loop_
_entity_poly.entity_id
_entity_poly.type
_entity_poly.pdbx_seq_one_letter_code
_entity_poly.pdbx_strand_id
1 'polypeptide(L)'
;MEQFSPKYFDYITMADFVRWLEERNAVESAPKPSSQDFFILANANNTFLDQNDSCLAHLTDPSGRPPIYTEIVDPENVARRKRNVTEHMLEVLGSRYNKFGEAISLGGGSDTDDTEVVNVFYDRRFPFIDNEDSLVPIAYSSKWHNIADTLANQLYPFIAVHWRMERLDPLSNLVPCAVSLVRAIDEIVQDQARNPYYPQIPNIFLLTDYPHLLDQGDTTESQSFKKSEIFQQHHDAIHYLYTHYPLHLTTFESPSTPPIPHDKLPANWTVIPVSHYPDVPDDASTLGIVDKLVAMNANWFIAGEAQVCGKRSSFTTRIIDEREQIYQQDESDKDIETSTQIMNVVDYFSIVGDEDMMLDDGE
;
A
#
# COMPACT_ATOMS: atom_id res chain seq x y z
N MET A 1 -24.53 -11.17 -17.58
CA MET A 1 -23.60 -12.28 -17.91
C MET A 1 -23.19 -12.10 -19.37
N GLU A 2 -22.36 -11.09 -19.64
CA GLU A 2 -21.81 -10.88 -20.97
C GLU A 2 -20.53 -11.70 -21.12
N GLN A 3 -20.38 -12.22 -22.33
CA GLN A 3 -19.37 -13.18 -22.74
C GLN A 3 -17.96 -12.57 -22.64
N PHE A 4 -17.15 -13.10 -21.74
CA PHE A 4 -15.70 -12.97 -21.83
C PHE A 4 -15.23 -13.64 -23.14
N SER A 5 -14.87 -12.84 -24.15
CA SER A 5 -14.16 -13.33 -25.32
C SER A 5 -12.66 -13.24 -25.04
N PRO A 6 -11.93 -14.37 -24.97
CA PRO A 6 -10.51 -14.41 -24.67
C PRO A 6 -9.72 -14.19 -25.96
N LYS A 7 -8.76 -13.26 -26.03
CA LYS A 7 -7.83 -13.16 -27.17
C LYS A 7 -6.74 -12.12 -26.97
N TYR A 8 -5.69 -12.45 -26.23
CA TYR A 8 -4.39 -11.80 -26.46
C TYR A 8 -3.25 -12.82 -26.50
N PHE A 9 -3.31 -13.89 -25.71
CA PHE A 9 -2.33 -14.98 -25.72
C PHE A 9 -2.98 -16.32 -25.41
N ASP A 10 -2.46 -17.41 -25.99
CA ASP A 10 -2.70 -18.75 -25.47
C ASP A 10 -2.01 -18.85 -24.11
N TYR A 11 -2.75 -19.25 -23.08
CA TYR A 11 -2.22 -19.39 -21.73
C TYR A 11 -2.58 -20.75 -21.14
N ILE A 12 -1.77 -21.19 -20.19
CA ILE A 12 -2.06 -22.32 -19.30
C ILE A 12 -2.17 -21.79 -17.88
N THR A 13 -2.98 -22.43 -17.04
CA THR A 13 -3.04 -22.05 -15.63
C THR A 13 -1.76 -22.46 -14.91
N MET A 14 -1.46 -21.84 -13.77
CA MET A 14 -0.33 -22.26 -12.94
C MET A 14 -0.45 -23.75 -12.55
N ALA A 15 -1.66 -24.22 -12.22
CA ALA A 15 -1.89 -25.63 -11.88
C ALA A 15 -1.59 -26.56 -13.06
N ASP A 16 -2.02 -26.19 -14.27
CA ASP A 16 -1.75 -26.98 -15.47
C ASP A 16 -0.26 -26.96 -15.84
N PHE A 17 0.42 -25.83 -15.64
CA PHE A 17 1.86 -25.70 -15.86
C PHE A 17 2.68 -26.55 -14.88
N VAL A 18 2.35 -26.50 -13.58
CA VAL A 18 2.98 -27.35 -12.57
C VAL A 18 2.77 -28.83 -12.88
N ARG A 19 1.55 -29.22 -13.25
CA ARG A 19 1.26 -30.60 -13.67
C ARG A 19 2.11 -31.02 -14.88
N TRP A 20 2.25 -30.15 -15.88
CA TRP A 20 3.12 -30.42 -17.04
C TRP A 20 4.59 -30.63 -16.64
N LEU A 21 5.12 -29.80 -15.74
CA LEU A 21 6.47 -29.96 -15.20
C LEU A 21 6.63 -31.29 -14.45
N GLU A 22 5.66 -31.64 -13.60
CA GLU A 22 5.66 -32.88 -12.82
C GLU A 22 5.58 -34.12 -13.70
N GLU A 23 4.67 -34.14 -14.68
CA GLU A 23 4.50 -35.24 -15.64
C GLU A 23 5.80 -35.50 -16.41
N ARG A 24 6.49 -34.43 -16.81
CA ARG A 24 7.77 -34.53 -17.50
C ARG A 24 8.89 -35.05 -16.60
N ASN A 25 8.96 -34.53 -15.38
CA ASN A 25 9.96 -34.95 -14.40
C ASN A 25 9.74 -36.39 -13.89
N ALA A 26 8.54 -36.94 -14.03
CA ALA A 26 8.22 -38.34 -13.71
C ALA A 26 8.77 -39.33 -14.75
N VAL A 27 9.12 -38.87 -15.96
CA VAL A 27 9.77 -39.71 -16.98
C VAL A 27 11.27 -39.77 -16.67
N GLU A 28 11.74 -40.87 -16.08
CA GLU A 28 13.14 -41.02 -15.61
C GLU A 28 14.21 -40.74 -16.68
N SER A 29 13.89 -40.93 -17.96
CA SER A 29 14.79 -40.69 -19.09
C SER A 29 14.69 -39.29 -19.69
N ALA A 30 13.72 -38.47 -19.28
CA ALA A 30 13.54 -37.13 -19.80
C ALA A 30 14.38 -36.13 -18.98
N PRO A 31 15.15 -35.24 -19.63
CA PRO A 31 15.76 -34.14 -18.92
C PRO A 31 14.67 -33.21 -18.36
N LYS A 32 14.94 -32.62 -17.20
CA LYS A 32 14.14 -31.52 -16.69
C LYS A 32 14.07 -30.41 -17.74
N PRO A 33 12.92 -29.72 -17.88
CA PRO A 33 12.84 -28.63 -18.82
C PRO A 33 13.82 -27.53 -18.44
N SER A 34 14.60 -27.10 -19.43
CA SER A 34 15.59 -26.04 -19.25
C SER A 34 14.90 -24.72 -18.88
N SER A 35 15.56 -23.91 -18.06
CA SER A 35 15.01 -22.60 -17.66
C SER A 35 16.04 -21.48 -17.73
N GLN A 36 15.56 -20.28 -18.07
CA GLN A 36 16.33 -19.04 -18.02
C GLN A 36 15.59 -18.01 -17.16
N ASP A 37 16.30 -17.43 -16.19
CA ASP A 37 15.78 -16.37 -15.34
C ASP A 37 16.08 -14.99 -15.95
N PHE A 38 15.06 -14.14 -16.01
CA PHE A 38 15.12 -12.75 -16.45
C PHE A 38 14.61 -11.82 -15.36
N PHE A 39 15.47 -10.92 -14.91
CA PHE A 39 15.21 -9.91 -13.91
C PHE A 39 15.05 -8.55 -14.57
N ILE A 40 13.90 -7.94 -14.38
CA ILE A 40 13.54 -6.62 -14.89
C ILE A 40 13.46 -5.66 -13.71
N LEU A 41 14.56 -4.92 -13.50
CA LEU A 41 14.74 -4.01 -12.38
C LEU A 41 14.20 -2.62 -12.72
N ALA A 42 13.54 -1.98 -11.76
CA ALA A 42 13.14 -0.57 -11.87
C ALA A 42 14.35 0.39 -11.86
N ASN A 43 15.42 0.00 -11.16
CA ASN A 43 16.72 0.67 -11.17
C ASN A 43 17.82 -0.31 -10.73
N ALA A 44 19.07 -0.04 -11.12
CA ALA A 44 20.26 -0.84 -10.77
C ALA A 44 20.49 -1.04 -9.26
N ASN A 45 19.98 -0.13 -8.43
CA ASN A 45 20.17 -0.15 -6.98
C ASN A 45 19.06 -0.94 -6.25
N ASN A 46 18.04 -1.43 -6.97
CA ASN A 46 16.93 -2.15 -6.39
C ASN A 46 17.24 -3.64 -6.35
N THR A 47 17.81 -4.07 -5.23
CA THR A 47 18.17 -5.49 -4.99
C THR A 47 17.00 -6.35 -4.55
N PHE A 48 15.76 -5.82 -4.52
CA PHE A 48 14.60 -6.56 -4.03
C PHE A 48 14.33 -7.84 -4.83
N LEU A 49 14.60 -7.80 -6.14
CA LEU A 49 14.42 -8.97 -7.00
C LEU A 49 15.61 -9.93 -6.95
N ASP A 50 16.79 -9.48 -6.54
CA ASP A 50 18.02 -10.29 -6.51
C ASP A 50 18.00 -11.43 -5.46
N GLN A 51 17.02 -11.40 -4.56
CA GLN A 51 16.87 -12.38 -3.48
C GLN A 51 15.77 -13.42 -3.74
N ASN A 52 15.06 -13.31 -4.87
CA ASN A 52 13.94 -14.20 -5.17
C ASN A 52 14.37 -15.35 -6.06
N ASP A 53 14.38 -16.56 -5.49
CA ASP A 53 14.47 -17.79 -6.26
C ASP A 53 13.11 -18.15 -6.86
N SER A 54 13.10 -18.74 -8.05
CA SER A 54 11.86 -19.31 -8.61
C SER A 54 11.34 -20.41 -7.68
N CYS A 55 10.07 -20.31 -7.27
CA CYS A 55 9.40 -21.40 -6.56
C CYS A 55 9.35 -22.72 -7.37
N LEU A 56 9.57 -22.64 -8.69
CA LEU A 56 9.62 -23.76 -9.62
C LEU A 56 11.05 -24.20 -9.96
N ALA A 57 12.09 -23.60 -9.37
CA ALA A 57 13.49 -23.92 -9.69
C ALA A 57 13.83 -25.41 -9.50
N HIS A 58 13.15 -26.09 -8.56
CA HIS A 58 13.33 -27.52 -8.33
C HIS A 58 12.75 -28.40 -9.45
N LEU A 59 11.85 -27.87 -10.28
CA LEU A 59 11.18 -28.55 -11.38
C LEU A 59 11.80 -28.26 -12.75
N THR A 60 12.71 -27.28 -12.84
CA THR A 60 13.40 -26.90 -14.08
C THR A 60 14.92 -27.09 -13.96
N ASP A 61 15.64 -26.92 -15.06
CA ASP A 61 17.11 -26.95 -15.10
C ASP A 61 17.72 -25.61 -15.55
N PRO A 62 18.24 -24.79 -14.63
CA PRO A 62 18.94 -23.55 -14.97
C PRO A 62 20.42 -23.77 -15.35
N SER A 63 20.91 -25.01 -15.39
CA SER A 63 22.33 -25.29 -15.57
C SER A 63 22.90 -24.67 -16.86
N GLY A 64 24.01 -23.95 -16.72
CA GLY A 64 24.67 -23.28 -17.86
C GLY A 64 24.03 -21.96 -18.29
N ARG A 65 22.98 -21.48 -17.60
CA ARG A 65 22.23 -20.28 -17.95
C ARG A 65 22.22 -19.27 -16.78
N PRO A 66 23.19 -18.35 -16.72
CA PRO A 66 23.21 -17.35 -15.66
C PRO A 66 22.00 -16.40 -15.77
N PRO A 67 21.49 -15.86 -14.66
CA PRO A 67 20.44 -14.84 -14.66
C PRO A 67 20.74 -13.65 -15.56
N ILE A 68 19.72 -13.14 -16.25
CA ILE A 68 19.80 -11.96 -17.10
C ILE A 68 19.14 -10.78 -16.40
N TYR A 69 19.84 -9.65 -16.32
CA TYR A 69 19.32 -8.43 -15.71
C TYR A 69 19.09 -7.36 -16.78
N THR A 70 17.96 -6.67 -16.69
CA THR A 70 17.64 -5.48 -17.47
C THR A 70 17.07 -4.40 -16.58
N GLU A 71 17.19 -3.15 -17.00
CA GLU A 71 16.65 -2.00 -16.28
C GLU A 71 15.58 -1.32 -17.11
N ILE A 72 14.46 -1.01 -16.45
CA ILE A 72 13.45 -0.08 -16.92
C ILE A 72 13.66 1.16 -16.07
N VAL A 73 14.58 2.03 -16.49
CA VAL A 73 14.89 3.28 -15.78
C VAL A 73 13.59 4.05 -15.56
N ASP A 74 13.01 3.91 -14.37
CA ASP A 74 11.73 4.53 -14.04
C ASP A 74 11.98 5.92 -13.47
N PRO A 75 11.59 7.00 -14.16
CA PRO A 75 11.41 8.25 -13.46
C PRO A 75 10.21 8.07 -12.52
N GLU A 76 10.39 8.29 -11.22
CA GLU A 76 9.34 8.20 -10.18
C GLU A 76 8.02 8.93 -10.54
N ASN A 77 8.05 9.81 -11.53
CA ASN A 77 6.90 10.45 -12.13
C ASN A 77 6.51 9.78 -13.46
N VAL A 78 5.32 9.16 -13.49
CA VAL A 78 4.72 8.52 -14.67
C VAL A 78 4.69 9.44 -15.89
N ALA A 79 4.43 10.74 -15.72
CA ALA A 79 4.40 11.72 -16.82
C ALA A 79 5.80 11.99 -17.43
N ARG A 80 6.88 11.57 -16.76
CA ARG A 80 8.25 11.65 -17.25
C ARG A 80 8.72 10.36 -17.93
N ARG A 81 7.91 9.30 -17.94
CA ARG A 81 8.25 8.05 -18.65
C ARG A 81 8.31 8.35 -20.15
N LYS A 82 9.52 8.30 -20.70
CA LYS A 82 9.77 8.59 -22.13
C LYS A 82 9.60 7.38 -23.04
N ARG A 83 9.51 6.18 -22.48
CA ARG A 83 9.39 4.91 -23.20
C ARG A 83 8.12 4.18 -22.79
N ASN A 84 7.49 3.52 -23.76
CA ASN A 84 6.48 2.52 -23.50
C ASN A 84 7.16 1.31 -22.83
N VAL A 85 6.74 1.00 -21.60
CA VAL A 85 7.31 -0.07 -20.76
C VAL A 85 7.07 -1.43 -21.39
N THR A 86 5.86 -1.67 -21.92
CA THR A 86 5.50 -2.90 -22.65
C THR A 86 6.38 -3.09 -23.88
N GLU A 87 6.59 -2.06 -24.70
CA GLU A 87 7.48 -2.17 -25.87
C GLU A 87 8.92 -2.50 -25.47
N HIS A 88 9.44 -1.88 -24.41
CA HIS A 88 10.79 -2.15 -23.90
C HIS A 88 10.89 -3.58 -23.34
N MET A 89 9.87 -4.06 -22.62
CA MET A 89 9.81 -5.43 -22.13
C MET A 89 9.73 -6.44 -23.27
N LEU A 90 8.91 -6.19 -24.30
CA LEU A 90 8.83 -7.00 -25.51
C LEU A 90 10.14 -6.96 -26.32
N GLU A 91 10.83 -5.82 -26.37
CA GLU A 91 12.17 -5.72 -26.96
C GLU A 91 13.17 -6.55 -26.16
N VAL A 92 13.17 -6.48 -24.83
CA VAL A 92 14.10 -7.29 -24.01
C VAL A 92 13.84 -8.78 -24.20
N LEU A 93 12.58 -9.22 -24.13
CA LEU A 93 12.24 -10.63 -24.30
C LEU A 93 12.45 -11.09 -25.76
N GLY A 94 12.05 -10.27 -26.74
CA GLY A 94 12.10 -10.61 -28.17
C GLY A 94 13.48 -10.44 -28.83
N SER A 95 14.20 -9.35 -28.56
CA SER A 95 15.56 -9.12 -29.11
C SER A 95 16.58 -10.09 -28.53
N ARG A 96 16.36 -10.57 -27.30
CA ARG A 96 17.21 -11.58 -26.69
C ARG A 96 16.87 -12.97 -27.20
N TYR A 97 15.60 -13.33 -27.36
CA TYR A 97 15.21 -14.56 -28.05
C TYR A 97 15.84 -14.64 -29.45
N ASN A 98 15.81 -13.55 -30.22
CA ASN A 98 16.44 -13.49 -31.54
C ASN A 98 17.99 -13.50 -31.51
N LYS A 99 18.62 -12.86 -30.51
CA LYS A 99 20.09 -12.89 -30.35
C LYS A 99 20.62 -14.20 -29.78
N PHE A 100 19.83 -14.93 -28.99
CA PHE A 100 20.11 -16.31 -28.63
C PHE A 100 20.10 -17.19 -29.89
N GLY A 101 19.20 -16.94 -30.85
CA GLY A 101 19.24 -17.56 -32.17
C GLY A 101 20.46 -17.16 -33.04
N GLU A 102 20.91 -15.91 -33.02
CA GLU A 102 22.00 -15.42 -33.90
C GLU A 102 23.42 -15.69 -33.38
N ALA A 103 23.66 -15.66 -32.06
CA ALA A 103 25.00 -15.95 -31.48
C ALA A 103 25.47 -17.40 -31.75
N ILE A 104 24.55 -18.28 -32.14
CA ILE A 104 24.78 -19.69 -32.51
C ILE A 104 25.39 -19.83 -33.92
N SER A 105 25.28 -18.81 -34.78
CA SER A 105 25.72 -18.91 -36.18
C SER A 105 27.22 -18.65 -36.42
N LEU A 106 27.99 -18.23 -35.41
CA LEU A 106 29.42 -17.88 -35.57
C LEU A 106 30.39 -18.78 -34.79
N GLY A 107 29.94 -19.90 -34.22
CA GLY A 107 30.79 -20.74 -33.37
C GLY A 107 30.35 -22.19 -33.19
N GLY A 108 30.19 -22.96 -34.26
CA GLY A 108 30.53 -24.40 -34.33
C GLY A 108 30.09 -25.36 -33.21
N GLY A 109 28.96 -25.13 -32.55
CA GLY A 109 28.41 -26.03 -31.52
C GLY A 109 26.89 -26.09 -31.60
N SER A 110 26.38 -27.23 -32.05
CA SER A 110 25.03 -27.81 -31.86
C SER A 110 23.90 -26.87 -31.40
N ASP A 111 23.10 -26.47 -32.38
CA ASP A 111 21.64 -26.67 -32.43
C ASP A 111 20.78 -26.33 -31.18
N THR A 112 19.96 -25.30 -31.35
CA THR A 112 18.82 -24.84 -30.53
C THR A 112 19.15 -24.17 -29.19
N ASP A 113 18.74 -22.90 -29.06
CA ASP A 113 18.35 -22.35 -27.77
C ASP A 113 17.21 -23.24 -27.25
N ASP A 114 17.59 -24.26 -26.49
CA ASP A 114 16.72 -25.29 -25.95
C ASP A 114 15.95 -24.79 -24.73
N THR A 115 15.96 -23.48 -24.45
CA THR A 115 15.25 -22.84 -23.35
C THR A 115 13.73 -23.08 -23.47
N GLU A 116 13.20 -23.94 -22.62
CA GLU A 116 11.79 -24.32 -22.62
C GLU A 116 10.94 -23.41 -21.72
N VAL A 117 11.54 -22.90 -20.64
CA VAL A 117 10.87 -22.06 -19.64
C VAL A 117 11.64 -20.74 -19.44
N VAL A 118 10.94 -19.62 -19.56
CA VAL A 118 11.48 -18.30 -19.23
C VAL A 118 10.80 -17.79 -17.97
N ASN A 119 11.56 -17.65 -16.89
CA ASN A 119 11.07 -17.07 -15.64
C ASN A 119 11.29 -15.55 -15.69
N VAL A 120 10.21 -14.77 -15.67
CA VAL A 120 10.29 -13.30 -15.70
C VAL A 120 9.99 -12.75 -14.31
N PHE A 121 11.02 -12.20 -13.67
CA PHE A 121 10.95 -11.49 -12.41
C PHE A 121 10.87 -10.00 -12.69
N TYR A 122 9.74 -9.38 -12.40
CA TYR A 122 9.54 -7.96 -12.63
C TYR A 122 8.69 -7.35 -11.52
N ASP A 123 8.83 -6.04 -11.35
CA ASP A 123 8.02 -5.28 -10.43
C ASP A 123 6.65 -4.99 -11.07
N ARG A 124 5.58 -5.53 -10.45
CA ARG A 124 4.20 -5.42 -10.95
C ARG A 124 3.68 -3.99 -11.06
N ARG A 125 4.35 -2.99 -10.48
CA ARG A 125 4.05 -1.57 -10.69
C ARG A 125 4.33 -1.12 -12.14
N PHE A 126 5.05 -1.94 -12.89
CA PHE A 126 5.33 -1.79 -14.32
C PHE A 126 4.50 -2.82 -15.07
N PRO A 127 3.35 -2.43 -15.64
CA PRO A 127 2.52 -3.38 -16.37
C PRO A 127 3.31 -3.95 -17.55
N PHE A 128 3.37 -5.28 -17.60
CA PHE A 128 4.01 -6.01 -18.69
C PHE A 128 3.20 -5.94 -19.97
N ILE A 129 1.86 -5.98 -19.83
CA ILE A 129 0.90 -5.88 -20.92
C ILE A 129 -0.03 -4.72 -20.59
N ASP A 130 -0.18 -3.80 -21.53
CA ASP A 130 -1.24 -2.79 -21.49
C ASP A 130 -2.59 -3.49 -21.64
N ASN A 131 -3.19 -3.88 -20.51
CA ASN A 131 -4.52 -4.46 -20.44
C ASN A 131 -5.37 -3.61 -19.49
N GLU A 132 -6.51 -3.11 -19.97
CA GLU A 132 -7.44 -2.33 -19.15
C GLU A 132 -7.94 -3.12 -17.92
N ASP A 133 -8.11 -4.43 -18.03
CA ASP A 133 -8.48 -5.29 -16.89
C ASP A 133 -7.40 -5.29 -15.80
N SER A 134 -6.13 -5.08 -16.18
CA SER A 134 -5.02 -4.98 -15.20
C SER A 134 -5.00 -3.64 -14.46
N LEU A 135 -5.75 -2.65 -14.96
CA LEU A 135 -5.97 -1.37 -14.29
C LEU A 135 -7.08 -1.46 -13.23
N VAL A 136 -7.90 -2.52 -13.25
CA VAL A 136 -8.93 -2.77 -12.24
C VAL A 136 -8.23 -3.09 -10.90
N PRO A 137 -8.47 -2.31 -9.83
CA PRO A 137 -7.87 -2.57 -8.53
C PRO A 137 -8.26 -3.95 -8.01
N ILE A 138 -7.28 -4.70 -7.50
CA ILE A 138 -7.56 -5.96 -6.82
C ILE A 138 -8.24 -5.65 -5.49
N ALA A 139 -9.44 -6.20 -5.31
CA ALA A 139 -10.19 -6.08 -4.06
C ALA A 139 -9.40 -6.70 -2.89
N TYR A 140 -9.52 -6.10 -1.72
CA TYR A 140 -8.96 -6.69 -0.51
C TYR A 140 -9.76 -7.94 -0.12
N SER A 141 -9.11 -8.85 0.62
CA SER A 141 -9.78 -10.03 1.15
C SER A 141 -10.98 -9.63 2.03
N SER A 142 -12.09 -10.36 1.92
CA SER A 142 -13.28 -10.16 2.76
C SER A 142 -12.98 -10.23 4.25
N LYS A 143 -11.92 -10.93 4.66
CA LYS A 143 -11.45 -10.93 6.05
C LYS A 143 -11.03 -9.53 6.52
N TRP A 144 -10.28 -8.78 5.69
CA TRP A 144 -9.81 -7.45 6.06
C TRP A 144 -10.96 -6.46 6.12
N HIS A 145 -11.95 -6.61 5.23
CA HIS A 145 -13.22 -5.90 5.34
C HIS A 145 -13.92 -6.19 6.66
N ASN A 146 -14.15 -7.47 7.01
CA ASN A 146 -14.83 -7.83 8.26
C ASN A 146 -14.13 -7.28 9.52
N ILE A 147 -12.80 -7.30 9.55
CA ILE A 147 -12.02 -6.73 10.66
C ILE A 147 -12.23 -5.21 10.70
N ALA A 148 -12.07 -4.53 9.56
CA ALA A 148 -12.25 -3.10 9.46
C ALA A 148 -13.68 -2.66 9.83
N ASP A 149 -14.70 -3.38 9.37
CA ASP A 149 -16.10 -3.11 9.68
C ASP A 149 -16.37 -3.29 11.18
N THR A 150 -15.80 -4.31 11.80
CA THR A 150 -15.91 -4.52 13.25
C THR A 150 -15.28 -3.35 14.02
N LEU A 151 -14.10 -2.89 13.60
CA LEU A 151 -13.41 -1.75 14.21
C LEU A 151 -14.18 -0.44 13.99
N ALA A 152 -14.63 -0.17 12.77
CA ALA A 152 -15.42 1.02 12.45
C ALA A 152 -16.72 1.07 13.26
N ASN A 153 -17.41 -0.06 13.43
CA ASN A 153 -18.61 -0.16 14.26
C ASN A 153 -18.33 0.08 15.75
N GLN A 154 -17.17 -0.35 16.26
CA GLN A 154 -16.76 -0.08 17.65
C GLN A 154 -16.41 1.40 17.86
N LEU A 155 -15.83 2.04 16.85
CA LEU A 155 -15.42 3.44 16.90
C LEU A 155 -16.59 4.41 16.64
N TYR A 156 -17.68 3.97 16.02
CA TYR A 156 -18.76 4.86 15.58
C TYR A 156 -19.41 5.67 16.74
N PRO A 157 -19.66 6.99 16.56
CA PRO A 157 -19.18 7.83 15.46
C PRO A 157 -17.69 8.19 15.65
N PHE A 158 -16.94 8.36 14.56
CA PHE A 158 -15.50 8.67 14.67
C PHE A 158 -14.93 9.57 13.57
N ILE A 159 -13.86 10.26 13.93
CA ILE A 159 -12.97 11.02 13.04
C ILE A 159 -11.76 10.14 12.76
N ALA A 160 -11.54 9.79 11.50
CA ALA A 160 -10.30 9.17 11.04
C ALA A 160 -9.30 10.25 10.63
N VAL A 161 -8.10 10.21 11.21
CA VAL A 161 -7.01 11.14 10.93
C VAL A 161 -5.86 10.39 10.30
N HIS A 162 -5.54 10.67 9.04
CA HIS A 162 -4.34 10.13 8.42
C HIS A 162 -3.19 11.14 8.45
N TRP A 163 -2.15 10.84 9.25
CA TRP A 163 -0.97 11.67 9.38
C TRP A 163 0.32 10.91 9.04
N ARG A 164 0.79 11.12 7.82
CA ARG A 164 2.08 10.60 7.33
C ARG A 164 3.20 11.58 7.65
N MET A 165 3.98 11.26 8.69
CA MET A 165 5.01 12.13 9.25
C MET A 165 6.41 11.88 8.68
N GLU A 166 6.65 10.72 8.06
CA GLU A 166 7.97 10.41 7.52
C GLU A 166 8.44 11.48 6.51
N ARG A 167 9.72 11.86 6.61
CA ARG A 167 10.39 12.76 5.66
C ARG A 167 9.63 14.08 5.39
N LEU A 168 8.86 14.56 6.37
CA LEU A 168 8.31 15.91 6.34
C LEU A 168 9.44 16.92 6.52
N ASP A 169 9.41 17.97 5.70
CA ASP A 169 10.40 19.05 5.72
C ASP A 169 9.68 20.41 5.51
N PRO A 170 9.93 21.42 6.35
CA PRO A 170 10.78 21.39 7.54
C PRO A 170 10.13 20.66 8.72
N LEU A 171 10.94 19.93 9.50
CA LEU A 171 10.49 19.25 10.73
C LEU A 171 9.87 20.20 11.77
N SER A 172 10.20 21.50 11.71
CA SER A 172 9.58 22.53 12.56
C SER A 172 8.06 22.65 12.37
N ASN A 173 7.52 22.11 11.29
CA ASN A 173 6.09 22.13 11.01
C ASN A 173 5.28 21.16 11.88
N LEU A 174 5.89 20.08 12.37
CA LEU A 174 5.15 18.99 13.01
C LEU A 174 4.29 19.43 14.21
N VAL A 175 4.84 20.25 15.11
CA VAL A 175 4.09 20.74 16.29
C VAL A 175 3.00 21.74 15.89
N PRO A 176 3.24 22.78 15.06
CA PRO A 176 2.17 23.61 14.51
C PRO A 176 1.06 22.84 13.79
N CYS A 177 1.43 21.76 13.07
CA CYS A 177 0.47 20.86 12.45
C CYS A 177 -0.38 20.10 13.49
N ALA A 178 0.22 19.64 14.60
CA ALA A 178 -0.53 19.02 15.70
C ALA A 178 -1.55 20.00 16.31
N VAL A 179 -1.16 21.27 16.52
CA VAL A 179 -2.05 22.33 17.01
C VAL A 179 -3.23 22.55 16.07
N SER A 180 -2.94 22.60 14.77
CA SER A 180 -3.97 22.85 13.75
C SER A 180 -4.91 21.66 13.59
N LEU A 181 -4.39 20.43 13.72
CA LEU A 181 -5.20 19.22 13.78
C LEU A 181 -6.14 19.20 14.99
N VAL A 182 -5.64 19.54 16.18
CA VAL A 182 -6.50 19.65 17.39
C VAL A 182 -7.62 20.66 17.18
N ARG A 183 -7.33 21.80 16.54
CA ARG A 183 -8.36 22.81 16.20
C ARG A 183 -9.41 22.26 15.23
N ALA A 184 -9.00 21.57 14.18
CA ALA A 184 -9.93 20.94 13.23
C ALA A 184 -10.84 19.91 13.93
N ILE A 185 -10.29 19.14 14.87
CA ILE A 185 -11.07 18.22 15.71
C ILE A 185 -12.04 18.99 16.61
N ASP A 186 -11.59 20.06 17.27
CA ASP A 186 -12.43 20.90 18.14
C ASP A 186 -13.65 21.45 17.39
N GLU A 187 -13.47 21.90 16.14
CA GLU A 187 -14.56 22.42 15.30
C GLU A 187 -15.62 21.35 15.04
N ILE A 188 -15.21 20.13 14.65
CA ILE A 188 -16.13 19.01 14.45
C ILE A 188 -16.85 18.64 15.74
N VAL A 189 -16.12 18.54 16.85
CA VAL A 189 -16.67 18.18 18.17
C VAL A 189 -17.70 19.23 18.63
N GLN A 190 -17.40 20.52 18.44
CA GLN A 190 -18.31 21.61 18.78
C GLN A 190 -19.56 21.61 17.90
N ASP A 191 -19.42 21.32 16.61
CA ASP A 191 -20.55 21.17 15.70
C ASP A 191 -21.46 20.00 16.10
N GLN A 192 -20.87 18.85 16.45
CA GLN A 192 -21.65 17.71 16.94
C GLN A 192 -22.32 18.00 18.28
N ALA A 193 -21.64 18.69 19.20
CA ALA A 193 -22.22 19.08 20.48
C ALA A 193 -23.43 20.04 20.33
N ARG A 194 -23.47 20.82 19.24
CA ARG A 194 -24.60 21.70 18.90
C ARG A 194 -25.74 20.97 18.19
N ASN A 195 -25.54 19.75 17.71
CA ASN A 195 -26.57 18.97 17.03
C ASN A 195 -27.54 18.32 18.05
N PRO A 196 -28.81 18.75 18.13
CA PRO A 196 -29.75 18.24 19.14
C PRO A 196 -30.19 16.79 18.88
N TYR A 197 -29.91 16.23 17.70
CA TYR A 197 -30.32 14.88 17.33
C TYR A 197 -29.24 13.83 17.61
N TYR A 198 -27.95 14.20 17.59
CA TYR A 198 -26.83 13.27 17.75
C TYR A 198 -25.64 13.91 18.51
N PRO A 199 -25.75 14.16 19.83
CA PRO A 199 -24.72 14.87 20.60
C PRO A 199 -23.52 13.98 21.02
N GLN A 200 -23.25 12.89 20.31
CA GLN A 200 -22.16 11.97 20.67
C GLN A 200 -20.83 12.55 20.23
N ILE A 201 -19.87 12.67 21.17
CA ILE A 201 -18.51 13.09 20.85
C ILE A 201 -17.86 11.97 20.04
N PRO A 202 -17.34 12.24 18.83
CA PRO A 202 -16.73 11.22 18.02
C PRO A 202 -15.42 10.69 18.63
N ASN A 203 -15.17 9.40 18.46
CA ASN A 203 -13.85 8.82 18.75
C ASN A 203 -12.82 9.34 17.73
N ILE A 204 -11.54 9.41 18.12
CA ILE A 204 -10.46 9.78 17.21
C ILE A 204 -9.65 8.53 16.86
N PHE A 205 -9.60 8.18 15.58
CA PHE A 205 -8.80 7.10 15.05
C PHE A 205 -7.60 7.66 14.27
N LEU A 206 -6.38 7.46 14.77
CA LEU A 206 -5.15 7.99 14.18
C LEU A 206 -4.43 6.92 13.37
N LEU A 207 -4.33 7.15 12.07
CA LEU A 207 -3.59 6.35 11.12
C LEU A 207 -2.29 7.06 10.79
N THR A 208 -1.16 6.56 11.29
CA THR A 208 0.13 7.23 11.16
C THR A 208 1.25 6.24 10.91
N ASP A 209 2.28 6.69 10.20
CA ASP A 209 3.54 5.96 10.06
C ASP A 209 4.44 6.15 11.30
N TYR A 210 4.08 7.04 12.23
CA TYR A 210 4.80 7.23 13.48
C TYR A 210 4.76 5.94 14.32
N PRO A 211 5.93 5.43 14.73
CA PRO A 211 6.01 4.18 15.46
C PRO A 211 5.68 4.42 16.94
N HIS A 212 4.49 3.99 17.33
CA HIS A 212 3.90 4.32 18.62
C HIS A 212 4.30 3.38 19.76
N LEU A 213 5.00 2.29 19.43
CA LEU A 213 5.59 1.34 20.37
C LEU A 213 7.13 1.46 20.47
N LEU A 214 7.73 2.53 19.94
CA LEU A 214 9.20 2.74 19.82
C LEU A 214 10.03 2.45 21.07
N ASP A 215 9.52 2.78 22.26
CA ASP A 215 10.28 2.61 23.51
C ASP A 215 10.48 1.13 23.88
N GLN A 216 9.93 0.19 23.09
CA GLN A 216 9.76 -1.21 23.46
C GLN A 216 10.26 -2.20 22.39
N GLY A 217 10.89 -1.72 21.30
CA GLY A 217 11.51 -2.56 20.27
C GLY A 217 12.36 -1.80 19.25
N ASP A 218 13.18 -2.52 18.48
CA ASP A 218 13.96 -1.95 17.36
C ASP A 218 13.17 -1.89 16.05
N THR A 219 11.93 -2.36 16.04
CA THR A 219 11.08 -2.47 14.85
C THR A 219 10.08 -1.32 14.80
N THR A 220 10.07 -0.59 13.68
CA THR A 220 9.06 0.41 13.36
C THR A 220 7.84 -0.27 12.74
N GLU A 221 6.63 0.18 13.10
CA GLU A 221 5.36 -0.31 12.57
C GLU A 221 5.22 0.00 11.06
N SER A 222 5.92 1.02 10.60
CA SER A 222 6.07 1.36 9.18
C SER A 222 7.43 0.90 8.64
N GLN A 223 7.43 0.26 7.46
CA GLN A 223 8.67 -0.07 6.73
C GLN A 223 9.35 1.16 6.13
N SER A 224 8.60 2.26 5.92
CA SER A 224 9.09 3.43 5.20
C SER A 224 9.66 4.51 6.12
N PHE A 225 9.31 4.48 7.41
CA PHE A 225 9.79 5.43 8.41
C PHE A 225 10.87 4.80 9.29
N LYS A 226 12.14 5.05 8.99
CA LYS A 226 13.26 4.44 9.70
C LYS A 226 13.49 5.11 11.05
N LYS A 227 13.94 4.36 12.06
CA LYS A 227 14.32 4.88 13.38
C LYS A 227 15.29 6.07 13.32
N SER A 228 16.20 6.11 12.35
CA SER A 228 17.14 7.21 12.14
C SER A 228 16.51 8.50 11.60
N GLU A 229 15.29 8.44 11.09
CA GLU A 229 14.53 9.58 10.56
C GLU A 229 13.58 10.17 11.62
N ILE A 230 13.54 9.59 12.83
CA ILE A 230 12.65 10.00 13.92
C ILE A 230 13.39 10.97 14.82
N PHE A 231 12.79 12.14 15.00
CA PHE A 231 13.37 13.27 15.74
C PHE A 231 12.40 13.75 16.83
N GLN A 232 12.91 14.53 17.78
CA GLN A 232 12.14 15.07 18.91
C GLN A 232 10.83 15.74 18.49
N GLN A 233 10.82 16.44 17.36
CA GLN A 233 9.63 17.11 16.83
C GLN A 233 8.48 16.14 16.51
N HIS A 234 8.78 14.88 16.15
CA HIS A 234 7.76 13.86 15.96
C HIS A 234 7.12 13.47 17.30
N HIS A 235 7.96 13.25 18.31
CA HIS A 235 7.52 12.94 19.68
C HIS A 235 6.68 14.09 20.24
N ASP A 236 7.12 15.33 20.09
CA ASP A 236 6.43 16.52 20.59
C ASP A 236 5.06 16.70 19.92
N ALA A 237 4.97 16.47 18.61
CA ALA A 237 3.71 16.57 17.86
C ALA A 237 2.69 15.51 18.29
N ILE A 238 3.12 14.26 18.42
CA ILE A 238 2.25 13.17 18.88
C ILE A 238 1.87 13.34 20.36
N HIS A 239 2.82 13.79 21.20
CA HIS A 239 2.56 14.19 22.58
C HIS A 239 1.49 15.27 22.68
N TYR A 240 1.54 16.27 21.80
CA TYR A 240 0.51 17.29 21.74
C TYR A 240 -0.87 16.67 21.43
N LEU A 241 -0.98 15.72 20.49
CA LEU A 241 -2.26 15.09 20.18
C LEU A 241 -2.86 14.31 21.36
N TYR A 242 -2.13 13.35 21.94
CA TYR A 242 -2.71 12.50 22.98
C TYR A 242 -2.92 13.25 24.31
N THR A 243 -2.30 14.42 24.51
CA THR A 243 -2.62 15.27 25.67
C THR A 243 -3.94 16.03 25.52
N HIS A 244 -4.44 16.20 24.30
CA HIS A 244 -5.70 16.90 24.02
C HIS A 244 -6.86 15.95 23.76
N TYR A 245 -6.62 14.80 23.14
CA TYR A 245 -7.67 13.84 22.78
C TYR A 245 -7.31 12.39 23.10
N PRO A 246 -8.28 11.54 23.48
CA PRO A 246 -8.13 10.09 23.48
C PRO A 246 -7.97 9.59 22.03
N LEU A 247 -6.85 8.93 21.75
CA LEU A 247 -6.52 8.41 20.43
C LEU A 247 -6.69 6.89 20.39
N HIS A 248 -7.29 6.40 19.30
CA HIS A 248 -7.33 4.99 18.94
C HIS A 248 -6.36 4.75 17.80
N LEU A 249 -5.51 3.74 17.93
CA LEU A 249 -4.56 3.32 16.91
C LEU A 249 -4.61 1.81 16.78
N THR A 250 -4.24 1.27 15.62
CA THR A 250 -4.07 -0.18 15.47
C THR A 250 -2.61 -0.58 15.52
N THR A 251 -2.34 -1.77 16.04
CA THR A 251 -1.04 -2.44 15.93
C THR A 251 -1.22 -3.89 15.53
N PHE A 252 -0.19 -4.49 14.96
CA PHE A 252 -0.24 -5.90 14.59
C PHE A 252 0.07 -6.79 15.80
N GLU A 253 -0.79 -7.77 16.05
CA GLU A 253 -0.56 -8.76 17.09
C GLU A 253 -0.23 -10.11 16.43
N SER A 254 1.00 -10.56 16.65
CA SER A 254 1.50 -11.87 16.19
C SER A 254 2.14 -12.64 17.34
N PRO A 255 2.15 -13.99 17.30
CA PRO A 255 2.94 -14.80 18.22
C PRO A 255 4.43 -14.46 18.24
N SER A 256 4.94 -13.82 17.19
CA SER A 256 6.34 -13.39 17.06
C SER A 256 6.62 -12.01 17.69
N THR A 257 5.59 -11.22 17.99
CA THR A 257 5.72 -9.86 18.53
C THR A 257 5.52 -9.85 20.05
N PRO A 258 6.26 -9.00 20.80
CA PRO A 258 6.00 -8.81 22.23
C PRO A 258 4.55 -8.35 22.49
N PRO A 259 3.94 -8.76 23.61
CA PRO A 259 2.63 -8.25 24.01
C PRO A 259 2.61 -6.72 24.12
N ILE A 260 1.47 -6.12 23.80
CA ILE A 260 1.27 -4.68 23.93
C ILE A 260 1.44 -4.26 25.40
N PRO A 261 2.40 -3.38 25.73
CA PRO A 261 2.67 -2.98 27.11
C PRO A 261 1.72 -1.86 27.53
N HIS A 262 0.46 -2.22 27.76
CA HIS A 262 -0.60 -1.27 28.13
C HIS A 262 -0.27 -0.41 29.37
N ASP A 263 0.62 -0.87 30.24
CA ASP A 263 1.10 -0.15 31.43
C ASP A 263 2.09 0.99 31.11
N LYS A 264 2.69 0.97 29.91
CA LYS A 264 3.67 1.98 29.46
C LYS A 264 3.10 2.93 28.41
N LEU A 265 1.92 2.65 27.88
CA LEU A 265 1.25 3.53 26.93
C LEU A 265 0.78 4.82 27.63
N PRO A 266 0.78 5.98 26.95
CA PRO A 266 0.16 7.18 27.49
C PRO A 266 -1.31 6.97 27.81
N ALA A 267 -1.83 7.64 28.85
CA ALA A 267 -3.18 7.37 29.38
C ALA A 267 -4.32 7.56 28.37
N ASN A 268 -4.13 8.45 27.39
CA ASN A 268 -5.10 8.75 26.33
C ASN A 268 -4.81 7.98 25.03
N TRP A 269 -4.07 6.88 25.13
CA TRP A 269 -3.62 6.09 24.00
C TRP A 269 -4.21 4.68 24.06
N THR A 270 -5.16 4.40 23.17
CA THR A 270 -5.79 3.09 23.05
C THR A 270 -5.24 2.40 21.81
N VAL A 271 -4.46 1.34 22.02
CA VAL A 271 -3.95 0.50 20.93
C VAL A 271 -4.85 -0.72 20.76
N ILE A 272 -5.39 -0.89 19.56
CA ILE A 272 -6.29 -1.97 19.18
C ILE A 272 -5.48 -3.02 18.40
N PRO A 273 -5.37 -4.27 18.90
CA PRO A 273 -4.64 -5.32 18.20
C PRO A 273 -5.40 -5.77 16.95
N VAL A 274 -4.68 -5.91 15.85
CA VAL A 274 -5.14 -6.54 14.61
C VAL A 274 -4.47 -7.91 14.52
N SER A 275 -5.27 -8.95 14.66
CA SER A 275 -4.76 -10.32 14.75
C SER A 275 -4.15 -10.82 13.44
N HIS A 276 -3.00 -11.47 13.58
CA HIS A 276 -2.32 -12.26 12.57
C HIS A 276 -3.18 -13.41 11.98
N TYR A 277 -2.78 -13.90 10.80
CA TYR A 277 -3.35 -15.11 10.19
C TYR A 277 -2.38 -16.29 10.35
N PRO A 278 -2.73 -17.38 11.08
CA PRO A 278 -1.80 -18.46 11.42
C PRO A 278 -0.99 -19.03 10.24
N ASP A 279 -1.59 -19.07 9.05
CA ASP A 279 -1.04 -19.68 7.85
C ASP A 279 -0.31 -18.71 6.90
N VAL A 280 -0.17 -17.43 7.27
CA VAL A 280 0.48 -16.40 6.44
C VAL A 280 1.62 -15.76 7.22
N PRO A 281 2.78 -15.46 6.59
CA PRO A 281 3.83 -14.69 7.25
C PRO A 281 3.32 -13.35 7.78
N ASP A 282 3.93 -12.86 8.86
CA ASP A 282 3.67 -11.52 9.37
C ASP A 282 4.01 -10.48 8.30
N ASP A 283 3.02 -9.70 7.88
CA ASP A 283 3.19 -8.61 6.93
C ASP A 283 2.64 -7.33 7.53
N ALA A 284 3.54 -6.42 7.92
CA ALA A 284 3.21 -5.09 8.43
C ALA A 284 2.34 -4.28 7.46
N SER A 285 2.39 -4.57 6.15
CA SER A 285 1.53 -3.95 5.14
C SER A 285 0.05 -4.25 5.35
N THR A 286 -0.27 -5.35 6.03
CA THR A 286 -1.65 -5.72 6.42
C THR A 286 -2.28 -4.66 7.31
N LEU A 287 -1.51 -4.08 8.24
CA LEU A 287 -2.00 -3.04 9.13
C LEU A 287 -2.48 -1.83 8.31
N GLY A 288 -1.67 -1.40 7.34
CA GLY A 288 -2.05 -0.33 6.41
C GLY A 288 -3.30 -0.65 5.57
N ILE A 289 -3.59 -1.92 5.27
CA ILE A 289 -4.84 -2.30 4.59
C ILE A 289 -6.03 -2.10 5.53
N VAL A 290 -5.95 -2.62 6.76
CA VAL A 290 -7.02 -2.52 7.75
C VAL A 290 -7.29 -1.06 8.11
N ASP A 291 -6.23 -0.30 8.40
CA ASP A 291 -6.26 1.13 8.62
C ASP A 291 -7.06 1.87 7.55
N LYS A 292 -6.72 1.62 6.29
CA LYS A 292 -7.37 2.26 5.14
C LYS A 292 -8.86 1.95 5.10
N LEU A 293 -9.22 0.67 5.27
CA LEU A 293 -10.61 0.22 5.25
C LEU A 293 -11.42 0.81 6.43
N VAL A 294 -10.81 0.97 7.61
CA VAL A 294 -11.46 1.65 8.74
C VAL A 294 -11.68 3.12 8.41
N ALA A 295 -10.68 3.83 7.89
CA ALA A 295 -10.81 5.24 7.52
C ALA A 295 -11.87 5.50 6.43
N MET A 296 -12.04 4.57 5.47
CA MET A 296 -13.11 4.67 4.48
C MET A 296 -14.50 4.74 5.12
N ASN A 297 -14.71 4.07 6.25
CA ASN A 297 -15.98 4.01 6.97
C ASN A 297 -16.17 5.14 8.01
N ALA A 298 -15.25 6.11 8.10
CA ALA A 298 -15.32 7.17 9.09
C ALA A 298 -16.44 8.18 8.82
N ASN A 299 -16.95 8.83 9.88
CA ASN A 299 -17.88 9.94 9.74
C ASN A 299 -17.18 11.20 9.23
N TRP A 300 -15.94 11.40 9.65
CA TRP A 300 -15.07 12.48 9.16
C TRP A 300 -13.71 11.90 8.84
N PHE A 301 -13.13 12.34 7.72
CA PHE A 301 -11.76 12.00 7.35
C PHE A 301 -10.92 13.26 7.27
N ILE A 302 -9.86 13.32 8.06
CA ILE A 302 -8.92 14.44 8.10
C ILE A 302 -7.55 13.95 7.65
N ALA A 303 -6.90 14.69 6.76
CA ALA A 303 -5.53 14.40 6.32
C ALA A 303 -4.60 15.61 6.46
N GLY A 304 -3.30 15.37 6.65
CA GLY A 304 -2.33 16.46 6.65
C GLY A 304 -2.20 17.07 5.25
N GLU A 305 -2.19 18.41 5.14
CA GLU A 305 -1.97 19.08 3.86
C GLU A 305 -0.64 18.66 3.24
N ALA A 306 -0.68 18.27 1.97
CA ALA A 306 0.47 17.74 1.26
C ALA A 306 1.63 18.75 1.23
N GLN A 307 2.83 18.30 1.60
CA GLN A 307 4.07 19.09 1.70
C GLN A 307 4.09 20.14 2.83
N VAL A 308 3.05 20.22 3.67
CA VAL A 308 3.03 21.11 4.84
C VAL A 308 2.93 20.28 6.11
N CYS A 309 1.79 19.59 6.27
CA CYS A 309 1.48 18.78 7.44
C CYS A 309 1.42 17.29 7.14
N GLY A 310 1.50 16.87 5.87
CA GLY A 310 1.61 15.47 5.49
C GLY A 310 2.40 15.31 4.20
N LYS A 311 3.08 14.18 4.03
CA LYS A 311 3.66 13.85 2.72
C LYS A 311 2.52 13.53 1.74
N ARG A 312 2.67 13.94 0.48
CA ARG A 312 1.72 13.54 -0.59
C ARG A 312 1.65 12.01 -0.64
N SER A 313 0.49 11.45 -0.35
CA SER A 313 0.32 10.02 -0.13
C SER A 313 -0.78 9.45 -1.01
N SER A 314 -0.43 8.47 -1.86
CA SER A 314 -1.42 7.67 -2.59
C SER A 314 -2.35 6.90 -1.65
N PHE A 315 -1.93 6.68 -0.41
CA PHE A 315 -2.77 6.12 0.66
C PHE A 315 -3.94 7.06 0.97
N THR A 316 -3.68 8.35 1.19
CA THR A 316 -4.71 9.37 1.43
C THR A 316 -5.65 9.48 0.23
N THR A 317 -5.10 9.62 -0.98
CA THR A 317 -5.89 9.76 -2.20
C THR A 317 -6.86 8.59 -2.37
N ARG A 318 -6.39 7.35 -2.13
CA ARG A 318 -7.27 6.19 -2.23
C ARG A 318 -8.39 6.18 -1.19
N ILE A 319 -8.16 6.65 0.05
CA ILE A 319 -9.25 6.76 1.03
C ILE A 319 -10.31 7.75 0.53
N ILE A 320 -9.87 8.91 0.04
CA ILE A 320 -10.76 9.97 -0.45
C ILE A 320 -11.57 9.48 -1.65
N ASP A 321 -10.91 8.90 -2.65
CA ASP A 321 -11.55 8.44 -3.88
C ASP A 321 -12.60 7.36 -3.60
N GLU A 322 -12.33 6.44 -2.68
CA GLU A 322 -13.25 5.36 -2.32
C GLU A 322 -14.44 5.88 -1.50
N ARG A 323 -14.21 6.84 -0.59
CA ARG A 323 -15.29 7.53 0.15
C ARG A 323 -16.23 8.28 -0.78
N GLU A 324 -15.68 8.97 -1.78
CA GLU A 324 -16.45 9.65 -2.81
C GLU A 324 -17.31 8.67 -3.62
N GLN A 325 -16.73 7.52 -4.01
CA GLN A 325 -17.47 6.48 -4.75
C GLN A 325 -18.61 5.89 -3.91
N ILE A 326 -18.37 5.57 -2.64
CA ILE A 326 -19.42 5.04 -1.74
C ILE A 326 -20.53 6.07 -1.57
N TYR A 327 -20.18 7.34 -1.37
CA TYR A 327 -21.15 8.42 -1.23
C TYR A 327 -22.02 8.58 -2.49
N GLN A 328 -21.41 8.56 -3.68
CA GLN A 328 -22.14 8.64 -4.94
C GLN A 328 -23.08 7.45 -5.16
N GLN A 329 -22.66 6.24 -4.77
CA GLN A 329 -23.49 5.04 -4.81
C GLN A 329 -24.68 5.15 -3.87
N ASP A 330 -24.45 5.53 -2.61
CA ASP A 330 -25.51 5.77 -1.62
C ASP A 330 -26.52 6.84 -2.09
N GLU A 331 -26.04 7.90 -2.73
CA GLU A 331 -26.92 8.92 -3.31
C GLU A 331 -27.80 8.40 -4.44
N SER A 332 -27.28 7.44 -5.23
CA SER A 332 -28.04 6.80 -6.30
C SER A 332 -29.04 5.76 -5.80
N ASP A 333 -28.79 5.16 -4.63
CA ASP A 333 -29.61 4.11 -4.02
C ASP A 333 -30.61 4.62 -2.97
N LYS A 334 -30.83 5.95 -2.90
CA LYS A 334 -31.76 6.64 -1.96
C LYS A 334 -33.22 6.12 -1.96
N ASP A 335 -33.59 5.23 -2.88
CA ASP A 335 -34.88 4.54 -2.90
C ASP A 335 -34.94 3.29 -1.97
N ILE A 336 -33.85 2.95 -1.25
CA ILE A 336 -33.80 1.82 -0.31
C ILE A 336 -33.56 2.33 1.12
N GLU A 337 -34.51 2.01 2.02
CA GLU A 337 -34.65 2.47 3.43
C GLU A 337 -33.49 2.10 4.39
N THR A 338 -32.34 1.64 3.88
CA THR A 338 -31.20 1.13 4.67
C THR A 338 -29.88 1.83 4.40
N SER A 339 -29.87 3.01 3.76
CA SER A 339 -28.64 3.78 3.52
C SER A 339 -27.88 4.04 4.83
N THR A 340 -26.75 3.36 5.01
CA THR A 340 -25.70 3.69 5.98
C THR A 340 -24.97 4.92 5.47
N GLN A 341 -25.63 6.08 5.59
CA GLN A 341 -25.16 7.33 4.98
C GLN A 341 -23.77 7.71 5.54
N ILE A 342 -22.72 7.39 4.79
CA ILE A 342 -21.38 7.91 5.08
C ILE A 342 -21.45 9.42 4.89
N MET A 343 -21.06 10.18 5.92
CA MET A 343 -20.82 11.60 5.77
C MET A 343 -19.51 11.74 5.01
N ASN A 344 -19.55 12.04 3.71
CA ASN A 344 -18.36 12.24 2.88
C ASN A 344 -17.69 13.59 3.20
N VAL A 345 -17.29 13.76 4.46
CA VAL A 345 -16.56 14.93 4.93
C VAL A 345 -15.08 14.57 4.88
N VAL A 346 -14.36 15.31 4.03
CA VAL A 346 -12.92 15.23 3.85
C VAL A 346 -12.35 16.62 4.12
N ASP A 347 -11.44 16.71 5.08
CA ASP A 347 -10.81 17.97 5.47
C ASP A 347 -9.28 17.82 5.56
N TYR A 348 -8.59 18.95 5.52
CA TYR A 348 -7.14 19.01 5.61
C TYR A 348 -6.69 19.96 6.71
N PHE A 349 -5.77 19.49 7.56
CA PHE A 349 -5.09 20.39 8.50
C PHE A 349 -3.78 20.90 7.90
N SER A 350 -3.55 22.19 8.08
CA SER A 350 -2.35 22.89 7.67
C SER A 350 -1.89 23.85 8.76
N ILE A 351 -0.67 24.36 8.63
CA ILE A 351 -0.23 25.49 9.44
C ILE A 351 -1.01 26.70 8.96
N VAL A 352 -1.89 27.23 9.81
CA VAL A 352 -2.58 28.48 9.51
C VAL A 352 -1.53 29.55 9.26
N GLY A 353 -1.48 30.07 8.03
CA GLY A 353 -0.75 31.29 7.73
C GLY A 353 -1.46 32.45 8.41
N ASP A 354 -0.72 33.36 9.03
CA ASP A 354 -1.21 34.64 9.58
C ASP A 354 -1.88 35.56 8.52
N GLU A 355 -2.15 35.08 7.31
CA GLU A 355 -2.65 35.91 6.19
C GLU A 355 -4.16 36.18 6.22
N ASP A 356 -4.95 35.46 7.03
CA ASP A 356 -6.39 35.73 7.21
C ASP A 356 -6.73 36.71 8.36
N MET A 357 -5.73 37.38 8.95
CA MET A 357 -5.93 38.43 9.96
C MET A 357 -5.68 39.87 9.46
N MET A 358 -5.51 40.09 8.16
CA MET A 358 -5.13 41.40 7.60
C MET A 358 -5.96 41.82 6.39
N LEU A 359 -7.29 41.82 6.47
CA LEU A 359 -8.16 42.67 5.62
C LEU A 359 -9.49 42.98 6.34
N ASP A 360 -9.42 43.70 7.46
CA ASP A 360 -10.52 44.61 7.85
C ASP A 360 -9.94 45.80 8.64
N ASP A 361 -9.06 46.56 7.97
CA ASP A 361 -8.87 47.97 8.31
C ASP A 361 -9.87 48.75 7.46
N GLY A 362 -10.92 49.21 8.12
CA GLY A 362 -11.87 50.13 7.53
C GLY A 362 -11.22 51.44 7.10
N GLU A 363 -11.60 51.88 5.90
CA GLU A 363 -11.96 53.26 5.58
C GLU A 363 -13.00 53.28 4.45
#